data_AF-A0A8J4GWN0-F1
#
_entry.id   AF-A0A8J4GWN0-F1
#
_cell.length_a   1.000
_cell.length_b   1.000
_cell.length_c   1.000
_cell.angle_alpha   90.00
_cell.angle_beta   90.00
_cell.angle_gamma   90.00
#
_symmetry.space_group_name_H-M   'P 1'
#
loop_
_entity.id
_entity.type
_entity.pdbx_description
1 polymer ?
#
loop_
_entity_poly.entity_id
_entity_poly.type
_entity_poly.pdbx_seq_one_letter_code
_entity_poly.pdbx_strand_id
1 'polypeptide(L)'
;YGRPGGASGWRSDRPGDSSRAEKLEGWYVDSDASHHITYDARDLTDVRKLDERDWFDIIGVGGEIVRPIAVGTLQVAPSFCWDMRVTVGNVYVAPSSCVKVLSVAAFSEKGVTVRFDKYVVNICRRGRVVLTGHRAGNLYLLECDLTRNS
;
A
#
# COMPACT_ATOMS: atom_id res chain seq x y z
N TYR A 1 -38.90 -33.91 -14.34
CA TYR A 1 -37.83 -34.90 -14.52
C TYR A 1 -37.02 -34.52 -15.75
N GLY A 2 -35.69 -34.41 -15.62
CA GLY A 2 -34.75 -34.22 -16.73
C GLY A 2 -33.85 -32.97 -16.61
N ARG A 3 -32.66 -33.14 -16.04
CA ARG A 3 -31.55 -32.16 -16.05
C ARG A 3 -30.89 -32.09 -17.44
N PRO A 4 -30.13 -31.03 -17.73
CA PRO A 4 -28.85 -31.19 -18.40
C PRO A 4 -27.71 -30.74 -17.48
N GLY A 5 -26.84 -31.68 -17.14
CA GLY A 5 -25.48 -31.39 -16.71
C GLY A 5 -24.55 -31.34 -17.92
N GLY A 6 -23.36 -30.76 -17.74
CA GLY A 6 -22.26 -30.89 -18.68
C GLY A 6 -21.44 -29.63 -18.83
N ALA A 7 -20.47 -29.46 -17.92
CA ALA A 7 -19.37 -28.54 -18.08
C ALA A 7 -18.43 -28.98 -19.22
N SER A 8 -18.03 -28.04 -20.06
CA SER A 8 -16.76 -27.99 -20.80
C SER A 8 -16.76 -26.60 -21.47
N GLY A 9 -15.73 -25.77 -21.49
CA GLY A 9 -14.32 -25.96 -21.24
C GLY A 9 -13.67 -24.83 -22.05
N TRP A 10 -13.46 -23.66 -21.45
CA TRP A 10 -12.76 -22.57 -22.12
C TRP A 10 -11.27 -22.72 -21.86
N ARG A 11 -10.60 -23.48 -22.73
CA ARG A 11 -9.18 -23.24 -23.05
C ARG A 11 -9.11 -22.80 -24.50
N SER A 12 -8.62 -21.60 -24.70
CA SER A 12 -7.83 -21.26 -25.88
C SER A 12 -6.63 -20.46 -25.40
N ASP A 13 -5.49 -21.12 -25.49
CA ASP A 13 -4.16 -20.58 -25.24
C ASP A 13 -3.86 -19.40 -26.17
N ARG A 14 -3.22 -18.35 -25.63
CA ARG A 14 -2.09 -17.70 -26.31
C ARG A 14 -1.00 -17.36 -25.29
N PRO A 15 0.28 -17.62 -25.63
CA PRO A 15 1.42 -17.36 -24.77
C PRO A 15 1.93 -15.93 -24.97
N GLY A 16 2.36 -15.30 -23.87
CA GLY A 16 3.24 -14.13 -23.91
C GLY A 16 2.55 -12.77 -24.06
N ASP A 17 1.86 -12.32 -23.01
CA ASP A 17 1.98 -10.91 -22.63
C ASP A 17 2.11 -10.85 -21.11
N SER A 18 3.36 -10.74 -20.66
CA SER A 18 3.66 -10.24 -19.32
C SER A 18 3.32 -8.75 -19.35
N SER A 19 2.02 -8.43 -19.35
CA SER A 19 1.57 -7.07 -19.06
C SER A 19 2.02 -6.81 -17.62
N ARG A 20 3.16 -6.14 -17.44
CA ARG A 20 3.49 -5.57 -16.14
C ARG A 20 2.31 -4.68 -15.81
N ALA A 21 1.51 -5.09 -14.82
CA ALA A 21 0.43 -4.26 -14.32
C ALA A 21 0.99 -2.87 -14.08
N GLU A 22 0.34 -1.87 -14.67
CA GLU A 22 0.78 -0.48 -14.58
C GLU A 22 0.92 -0.09 -13.10
N LYS A 23 2.05 0.52 -12.75
CA LYS A 23 2.27 0.99 -11.38
C LYS A 23 1.37 2.18 -11.14
N LEU A 24 0.52 2.10 -10.12
CA LEU A 24 -0.29 3.23 -9.70
C LEU A 24 0.57 4.22 -8.92
N GLU A 25 0.34 5.50 -9.18
CA GLU A 25 1.05 6.60 -8.53
C GLU A 25 0.42 6.99 -7.19
N GLY A 26 1.26 7.49 -6.30
CA GLY A 26 0.87 7.95 -4.96
C GLY A 26 0.61 6.83 -3.94
N TRP A 27 0.17 7.24 -2.75
CA TRP A 27 -0.01 6.36 -1.58
C TRP A 27 -1.48 6.20 -1.25
N TYR A 28 -2.00 4.97 -1.40
CA TYR A 28 -3.38 4.65 -1.09
C TYR A 28 -3.54 4.29 0.38
N VAL A 29 -4.59 4.79 1.03
CA VAL A 29 -4.94 4.41 2.40
C VAL A 29 -5.91 3.23 2.35
N ASP A 30 -5.54 2.12 2.99
CA ASP A 30 -6.28 0.86 2.91
C ASP A 30 -6.54 0.30 4.31
N SER A 31 -7.82 0.04 4.62
CA SER A 31 -8.24 -0.56 5.88
C SER A 31 -7.96 -2.06 5.97
N ASP A 32 -7.91 -2.73 4.83
CA ASP A 32 -7.85 -4.19 4.74
C ASP A 32 -6.41 -4.68 4.58
N ALA A 33 -5.48 -3.78 4.28
CA ALA A 33 -4.05 -4.08 4.29
C ALA A 33 -3.53 -4.24 5.73
N SER A 34 -2.75 -5.29 5.97
CA SER A 34 -2.08 -5.52 7.26
C SER A 34 -0.75 -4.75 7.41
N HIS A 35 -0.12 -4.39 6.29
CA HIS A 35 1.21 -3.77 6.27
C HIS A 35 1.25 -2.55 5.36
N HIS A 36 2.16 -1.62 5.65
CA HIS A 36 2.54 -0.59 4.69
C HIS A 36 3.42 -1.20 3.60
N ILE A 37 3.12 -0.92 2.32
CA ILE A 37 3.80 -1.54 1.17
C ILE A 37 4.13 -0.47 0.14
N THR A 38 5.31 -0.56 -0.46
CA THR A 38 5.66 0.15 -1.70
C THR A 38 6.31 -0.81 -2.69
N TYR A 39 6.18 -0.54 -3.98
CA TYR A 39 6.97 -1.23 -4.99
C TYR A 39 8.34 -0.58 -5.26
N ASP A 40 8.60 0.59 -4.67
CA ASP A 40 9.80 1.38 -4.94
C ASP A 40 10.58 1.71 -3.67
N ALA A 41 11.75 1.09 -3.52
CA ALA A 41 12.65 1.35 -2.39
C ALA A 41 13.16 2.80 -2.33
N ARG A 42 13.11 3.54 -3.45
CA ARG A 42 13.54 4.95 -3.50
C ARG A 42 12.61 5.89 -2.73
N ASP A 43 11.44 5.41 -2.31
CA ASP A 43 10.52 6.17 -1.46
C ASP A 43 10.98 6.19 0.02
N LEU A 44 11.93 5.33 0.39
CA LEU A 44 12.25 5.02 1.78
C LEU A 44 13.65 5.47 2.19
N THR A 45 13.81 5.74 3.48
CA THR A 45 15.10 5.84 4.19
C THR A 45 15.34 4.59 5.04
N ASP A 46 16.58 4.42 5.49
CA ASP A 46 16.97 3.35 6.43
C ASP A 46 16.61 1.94 5.91
N VAL A 47 16.73 1.74 4.60
CA VAL A 47 16.31 0.52 3.93
C VAL A 47 17.23 -0.63 4.30
N ARG A 48 16.64 -1.71 4.84
CA ARG A 48 17.32 -2.98 5.12
C ARG A 48 16.68 -4.09 4.31
N LYS A 49 17.51 -4.96 3.72
CA LYS A 49 17.04 -6.19 3.07
C LYS A 49 16.46 -7.16 4.10
N LEU A 50 15.36 -7.82 3.74
CA LEU A 50 14.85 -8.94 4.52
C LEU A 50 15.74 -10.16 4.27
N ASP A 51 16.01 -10.93 5.33
CA ASP A 51 16.71 -12.19 5.25
C ASP A 51 15.73 -13.37 5.47
N GLU A 52 16.26 -14.60 5.44
CA GLU A 52 15.47 -15.82 5.60
C GLU A 52 14.79 -15.97 6.96
N ARG A 53 15.11 -15.13 7.96
CA ARG A 53 14.47 -15.17 9.28
C ARG A 53 13.31 -14.18 9.37
N ASP A 54 13.37 -13.12 8.59
CA ASP A 54 12.38 -12.04 8.55
C ASP A 54 11.39 -12.16 7.38
N TRP A 55 11.50 -13.21 6.57
CA TRP A 55 10.63 -13.41 5.40
C TRP A 55 9.20 -13.80 5.81
N PHE A 56 8.24 -13.27 5.07
CA PHE A 56 6.84 -13.65 5.14
C PHE A 56 6.17 -13.36 3.79
N ASP A 57 5.05 -14.03 3.54
CA ASP A 57 4.24 -13.80 2.36
C ASP A 57 3.11 -12.81 2.69
N ILE A 58 2.91 -11.82 1.82
CA ILE A 58 1.73 -10.93 1.84
C ILE A 58 0.72 -11.53 0.87
N ILE A 59 -0.48 -11.83 1.37
CA ILE A 59 -1.56 -12.39 0.56
C ILE A 59 -2.43 -11.25 0.05
N GLY A 60 -2.40 -11.02 -1.26
CA GLY A 60 -3.25 -10.07 -1.97
C GLY A 60 -4.62 -10.63 -2.32
N VAL A 61 -5.43 -9.81 -2.99
CA VAL A 61 -6.76 -10.20 -3.48
C VAL A 61 -6.64 -11.40 -4.42
N GLY A 62 -7.55 -12.37 -4.28
CA GLY A 62 -7.54 -13.57 -5.12
C GLY A 62 -6.45 -14.59 -4.78
N GLY A 63 -5.71 -14.39 -3.66
CA GLY A 63 -4.67 -15.32 -3.21
C GLY A 63 -3.31 -15.08 -3.87
N GLU A 64 -3.12 -13.94 -4.55
CA GLU A 64 -1.81 -13.55 -5.07
C GLU A 64 -0.80 -13.45 -3.92
N ILE A 65 0.37 -14.06 -4.09
CA ILE A 65 1.44 -14.00 -3.10
C ILE A 65 2.43 -12.91 -3.51
N VAL A 66 2.54 -11.91 -2.66
CA VAL A 66 3.48 -10.80 -2.78
C VAL A 66 4.59 -10.98 -1.76
N ARG A 67 5.84 -11.05 -2.23
CA ARG A 67 7.01 -11.22 -1.37
C ARG A 67 7.78 -9.91 -1.20
N PRO A 68 7.80 -9.34 0.02
CA PRO A 68 8.65 -8.20 0.28
C PRO A 68 10.12 -8.61 0.29
N ILE A 69 11.00 -7.73 -0.20
CA ILE A 69 12.45 -7.96 -0.30
C ILE A 69 13.26 -7.06 0.66
N ALA A 70 12.64 -6.00 1.16
CA ALA A 70 13.25 -5.04 2.05
C ALA A 70 12.18 -4.36 2.92
N VAL A 71 12.63 -3.70 3.96
CA VAL A 71 11.81 -2.85 4.82
C VAL A 71 12.55 -1.54 5.07
N GLY A 72 11.82 -0.44 5.19
CA GLY A 72 12.40 0.86 5.48
C GLY A 72 11.41 1.80 6.13
N THR A 73 11.78 3.07 6.14
CA THR A 73 11.03 4.15 6.74
C THR A 73 10.61 5.14 5.67
N LEU A 74 9.31 5.39 5.55
CA LEU A 74 8.77 6.45 4.70
C LEU A 74 8.79 7.76 5.48
N GLN A 75 9.31 8.81 4.85
CA GLN A 75 9.25 10.18 5.36
C GLN A 75 8.42 11.03 4.43
N VAL A 76 7.31 11.56 4.94
CA VAL A 76 6.38 12.39 4.18
C VAL A 76 6.09 13.69 4.92
N ALA A 77 5.90 14.76 4.18
CA ALA A 77 5.28 15.98 4.67
C ALA A 77 3.89 16.14 4.05
N PRO A 78 2.89 16.59 4.81
CA PRO A 78 1.61 16.93 4.20
C PRO A 78 1.75 18.15 3.30
N SER A 79 1.00 18.17 2.20
CA SER A 79 1.04 19.29 1.24
C SER A 79 0.62 20.64 1.85
N PHE A 80 -0.09 20.65 2.98
CA PHE A 80 -0.47 21.87 3.69
C PHE A 80 0.59 22.40 4.67
N CYS A 81 1.62 21.63 5.00
CA CYS A 81 2.67 22.03 5.95
C CYS A 81 3.97 21.23 5.70
N TRP A 82 4.77 21.72 4.76
CA TRP A 82 6.07 21.17 4.37
C TRP A 82 7.10 21.05 5.52
N ASP A 83 7.03 21.92 6.53
CA ASP A 83 7.91 21.88 7.71
C ASP A 83 7.59 20.72 8.66
N MET A 84 6.38 20.14 8.56
CA MET A 84 6.00 18.99 9.36
C MET A 84 6.43 17.70 8.67
N ARG A 85 7.30 16.93 9.34
CA ARG A 85 7.69 15.59 8.88
C ARG A 85 6.94 14.52 9.64
N VAL A 86 6.35 13.58 8.90
CA VAL A 86 5.69 12.39 9.42
C VAL A 86 6.47 11.17 9.00
N THR A 87 6.86 10.39 10.01
CA THR A 87 7.61 9.15 9.84
C THR A 87 6.67 7.96 9.91
N VAL A 88 6.69 7.14 8.86
CA VAL A 88 5.97 5.86 8.81
C VAL A 88 7.01 4.76 8.72
N GLY A 89 7.20 4.02 9.81
CA GLY A 89 8.13 2.89 9.87
C GLY A 89 7.51 1.60 9.35
N ASN A 90 8.33 0.56 9.21
CA ASN A 90 7.92 -0.78 8.78
C ASN A 90 7.18 -0.77 7.43
N VAL A 91 7.73 -0.03 6.46
CA VAL A 91 7.20 -0.01 5.09
C VAL A 91 7.95 -1.03 4.26
N TYR A 92 7.24 -2.04 3.78
CA TYR A 92 7.82 -3.17 3.07
C TYR A 92 7.92 -2.89 1.57
N VAL A 93 9.08 -3.20 0.99
CA VAL A 93 9.33 -3.08 -0.44
C VAL A 93 8.94 -4.39 -1.12
N ALA A 94 7.87 -4.36 -1.91
CA ALA A 94 7.39 -5.48 -2.70
C ALA A 94 7.34 -5.11 -4.20
N PRO A 95 8.41 -5.38 -4.96
CA PRO A 95 8.54 -4.93 -6.35
C PRO A 95 7.47 -5.49 -7.30
N SER A 96 6.87 -6.64 -6.97
CA SER A 96 5.78 -7.23 -7.74
C SER A 96 4.44 -6.48 -7.57
N SER A 97 4.22 -5.78 -6.44
CA SER A 97 2.99 -5.01 -6.21
C SER A 97 2.84 -3.88 -7.22
N CYS A 98 1.66 -3.65 -7.77
CA CYS A 98 1.41 -2.47 -8.63
C CYS A 98 1.03 -1.21 -7.84
N VAL A 99 0.87 -1.29 -6.52
CA VAL A 99 0.36 -0.19 -5.68
C VAL A 99 1.25 0.10 -4.48
N LYS A 100 1.22 1.35 -4.00
CA LYS A 100 1.77 1.75 -2.71
C LYS A 100 0.62 1.93 -1.72
N VAL A 101 0.71 1.31 -0.56
CA VAL A 101 -0.39 1.22 0.39
C VAL A 101 0.08 1.63 1.79
N LEU A 102 -0.73 2.44 2.44
CA LEU A 102 -0.65 2.74 3.85
C LEU A 102 -1.78 2.00 4.59
N SER A 103 -1.41 0.95 5.32
CA SER A 103 -2.31 0.19 6.18
C SER A 103 -2.86 1.02 7.35
N VAL A 104 -4.18 1.05 7.48
CA VAL A 104 -4.86 1.60 8.67
C VAL A 104 -4.61 0.75 9.91
N ALA A 105 -4.52 -0.58 9.76
CA ALA A 105 -4.23 -1.49 10.86
C ALA A 105 -2.84 -1.19 11.47
N ALA A 106 -1.81 -1.08 10.63
CA ALA A 106 -0.45 -0.74 11.06
C ALA A 106 -0.37 0.64 11.73
N PHE A 107 -1.14 1.62 11.26
CA PHE A 107 -1.27 2.91 11.96
C PHE A 107 -1.93 2.76 13.34
N SER A 108 -3.01 2.00 13.41
CA SER A 108 -3.79 1.82 14.63
C SER A 108 -2.98 1.14 15.73
N GLU A 109 -2.13 0.18 15.39
CA GLU A 109 -1.18 -0.48 16.31
C GLU A 109 -0.19 0.51 16.94
N LYS A 110 0.08 1.65 16.29
CA LYS A 110 0.95 2.72 16.79
C LYS A 110 0.17 3.84 17.51
N GLY A 111 -1.12 3.64 17.77
CA GLY A 111 -1.99 4.64 18.40
C GLY A 111 -2.29 5.84 17.48
N VAL A 112 -2.18 5.66 16.16
CA VAL A 112 -2.58 6.64 15.15
C VAL A 112 -4.01 6.32 14.73
N THR A 113 -4.87 7.33 14.68
CA THR A 113 -6.27 7.18 14.26
C THR A 113 -6.41 7.61 12.80
N VAL A 114 -7.00 6.77 11.96
CA VAL A 114 -7.39 7.16 10.59
C VAL A 114 -8.90 7.44 10.59
N ARG A 115 -9.30 8.60 10.09
CA ARG A 115 -10.70 9.03 9.99
C ARG A 115 -11.09 9.19 8.53
N PHE A 116 -12.11 8.47 8.12
CA PHE A 116 -12.69 8.60 6.78
C PHE A 116 -13.95 9.44 6.84
N ASP A 117 -14.03 10.42 5.95
CA ASP A 117 -15.25 11.12 5.56
C ASP A 117 -15.51 10.80 4.07
N LYS A 118 -16.68 11.15 3.54
CA LYS A 118 -17.12 10.87 2.18
C LYS A 118 -16.08 11.18 1.10
N TYR A 119 -15.30 12.26 1.29
CA TYR A 119 -14.34 12.76 0.30
C TYR A 119 -12.91 12.90 0.83
N VAL A 120 -12.68 12.72 2.12
CA VAL A 120 -11.41 13.04 2.78
C VAL A 120 -11.00 11.90 3.70
N VAL A 121 -9.71 11.63 3.76
CA VAL A 121 -9.10 10.80 4.80
C VAL A 121 -8.15 11.64 5.64
N ASN A 122 -8.27 11.54 6.96
CA ASN A 122 -7.38 12.22 7.90
C ASN A 122 -6.62 11.20 8.74
N ILE A 123 -5.30 11.29 8.75
CA ILE A 123 -4.43 10.53 9.64
C ILE A 123 -4.13 11.42 10.84
N CYS A 124 -4.53 10.98 12.03
CA CYS A 124 -4.49 11.74 13.25
C CYS A 124 -3.55 11.10 14.27
N ARG A 125 -2.65 11.90 14.85
CA ARG A 125 -1.78 11.48 15.96
C ARG A 125 -2.05 12.38 17.16
N ARG A 126 -2.37 11.79 18.31
CA ARG A 126 -2.70 12.53 19.56
C ARG A 126 -3.79 13.61 19.34
N GLY A 127 -4.82 13.26 18.57
CA GLY A 127 -5.94 14.15 18.27
C GLY A 127 -5.67 15.24 17.22
N ARG A 128 -4.47 15.36 16.68
CA ARG A 128 -4.11 16.32 15.63
C ARG A 128 -3.99 15.65 14.27
N VAL A 129 -4.50 16.27 13.23
CA VAL A 129 -4.29 15.83 11.84
C VAL A 129 -2.83 16.02 11.49
N VAL A 130 -2.16 14.95 11.07
CA VAL A 130 -0.76 14.96 10.64
C VAL A 130 -0.61 14.72 9.13
N LEU A 131 -1.55 14.01 8.52
CA LEU A 131 -1.64 13.87 7.06
C LEU A 131 -3.11 13.90 6.65
N THR A 132 -3.36 14.38 5.43
CA THR A 132 -4.68 14.39 4.80
C THR A 132 -4.59 13.73 3.43
N GLY A 133 -5.73 13.32 2.90
CA GLY A 133 -5.87 12.80 1.56
C GLY A 133 -7.29 13.00 1.05
N HIS A 134 -7.48 12.81 -0.25
CA HIS A 134 -8.79 12.93 -0.88
C HIS A 134 -9.23 11.59 -1.48
N ARG A 135 -10.53 11.51 -1.77
CA ARG A 135 -11.09 10.36 -2.49
C ARG A 135 -10.81 10.48 -3.98
N ALA A 136 -10.10 9.49 -4.53
CA ALA A 136 -9.85 9.30 -5.96
C ALA A 136 -10.61 8.05 -6.43
N GLY A 137 -11.80 8.24 -7.02
CA GLY A 137 -12.72 7.14 -7.36
C GLY A 137 -13.27 6.46 -6.10
N ASN A 138 -12.92 5.18 -5.92
CA ASN A 138 -13.32 4.39 -4.74
C ASN A 138 -12.22 4.23 -3.70
N LEU A 139 -11.07 4.85 -3.91
CA LEU A 139 -9.91 4.77 -3.02
C LEU A 139 -9.62 6.14 -2.41
N TYR A 140 -8.87 6.15 -1.31
CA TYR A 140 -8.36 7.38 -0.72
C TYR A 140 -6.86 7.49 -1.01
N LEU A 141 -6.45 8.62 -1.56
CA LEU A 141 -5.07 8.93 -1.93
C LEU A 141 -4.52 9.99 -0.97
N LEU A 142 -3.32 9.76 -0.45
CA LEU A 142 -2.67 10.70 0.46
C LEU A 142 -2.13 11.93 -0.30
N GLU A 143 -2.36 13.11 0.26
CA GLU A 143 -1.78 14.38 -0.21
C GLU A 143 -0.51 14.66 0.56
N CYS A 144 0.61 14.18 0.02
CA CYS A 144 1.91 14.32 0.66
C CYS A 144 3.06 14.41 -0.34
N ASP A 145 4.13 15.05 0.11
CA ASP A 145 5.40 15.08 -0.57
C ASP A 145 6.41 14.17 0.14
N LEU A 146 7.20 13.43 -0.64
CA LEU A 146 8.31 12.65 -0.10
C LEU A 146 9.41 13.60 0.37
N THR A 147 9.73 13.58 1.66
CA THR A 147 10.84 14.36 2.20
C THR A 147 12.07 13.47 2.26
N ARG A 148 13.02 13.68 1.35
CA ARG A 148 14.34 13.02 1.44
C ARG A 148 15.24 13.87 2.32
N ASN A 149 15.97 13.26 3.24
CA ASN A 149 17.04 13.95 3.95
C ASN A 149 18.08 14.39 2.91
N SER A 150 18.23 15.71 2.74
CA SER A 150 19.36 16.36 2.07
C SER A 150 20.64 16.16 2.87
#